data_AF-A0A934ARV3-F1
#
_entry.id   AF-A0A934ARV3-F1
#
_cell.length_a   1.000
_cell.length_b   1.000
_cell.length_c   1.000
_cell.angle_alpha   90.00
_cell.angle_beta   90.00
_cell.angle_gamma   90.00
#
_symmetry.space_group_name_H-M   'P 1'
#
loop_
_entity.id
_entity.type
_entity.pdbx_description
1 polymer ?
#
loop_
_entity_poly.entity_id
_entity_poly.type
_entity_poly.pdbx_seq_one_letter_code
_entity_poly.pdbx_strand_id
1 'polypeptide(L)' 'MKTSIGNNPICYCFGYSEEDIIRDVLENNGISSILERILSEKKRGGCNCKTNHPQGR' A
#
# COMPACT_ATOMS: atom_id res chain seq x y z
N MET A 1 -4.62 23.45 -14.75
CA MET A 1 -4.15 22.05 -14.73
C MET A 1 -4.58 21.45 -13.40
N LYS A 2 -5.35 20.36 -13.42
CA LYS A 2 -6.04 19.83 -12.23
C LYS A 2 -5.01 19.22 -11.26
N THR A 3 -4.70 19.90 -10.17
CA THR A 3 -4.11 19.29 -8.97
C THR A 3 -5.22 18.54 -8.25
N SER A 4 -5.47 17.30 -8.66
CA SER A 4 -6.23 16.35 -7.84
C SER A 4 -5.30 15.95 -6.70
N ILE A 5 -5.60 16.40 -5.48
CA ILE A 5 -5.04 15.83 -4.25
C ILE A 5 -5.63 14.42 -4.14
N GLY A 6 -5.05 13.48 -4.88
CA GLY A 6 -5.45 12.08 -4.85
C GLY A 6 -4.56 11.35 -3.88
N ASN A 7 -5.15 10.69 -2.88
CA ASN A 7 -4.48 9.65 -2.08
C ASN A 7 -3.80 8.69 -3.05
N ASN A 8 -2.49 8.80 -3.22
CA ASN A 8 -1.74 7.95 -4.13
C ASN A 8 -1.62 6.58 -3.46
N PRO A 9 -2.34 5.55 -3.95
CA PRO A 9 -2.26 4.25 -3.32
C PRO A 9 -0.85 3.68 -3.56
N ILE A 10 -0.21 3.26 -2.47
CA ILE A 10 1.07 2.54 -2.51
C ILE A 10 0.81 1.06 -2.81
N CYS A 11 -0.25 0.49 -2.23
CA CYS A 11 -0.66 -0.87 -2.52
C CYS A 11 -1.98 -0.91 -3.30
N TYR A 12 -1.90 -1.11 -4.61
CA TYR A 12 -3.09 -1.21 -5.48
C TYR A 12 -3.90 -2.51 -5.28
N CYS A 13 -3.36 -3.51 -4.59
CA CYS A 13 -4.12 -4.73 -4.26
C CYS A 13 -5.06 -4.53 -3.07
N PHE A 14 -4.67 -3.69 -2.11
CA PHE A 14 -5.40 -3.51 -0.84
C PHE A 14 -5.86 -2.08 -0.59
N GLY A 15 -5.52 -1.14 -1.48
CA GLY A 15 -5.94 0.26 -1.41
C GLY A 15 -5.16 1.14 -0.42
N TYR A 16 -4.10 0.62 0.21
CA TYR A 16 -3.32 1.39 1.19
C TYR A 16 -2.62 2.59 0.55
N SER A 17 -2.86 3.78 1.08
CA SER A 17 -2.16 5.01 0.68
C SER A 17 -0.88 5.23 1.50
N GLU A 18 -0.11 6.24 1.10
CA GLU A 18 1.04 6.71 1.88
C GLU A 18 0.61 7.16 3.29
N GLU A 19 -0.50 7.90 3.40
CA GLU A 19 -1.04 8.36 4.67
C GLU A 19 -1.47 7.21 5.58
N ASP A 20 -2.01 6.12 5.02
CA ASP A 20 -2.36 4.94 5.80
C ASP A 20 -1.13 4.28 6.40
N ILE A 21 -0.05 4.15 5.62
CA ILE A 21 1.21 3.56 6.09
C ILE A 21 1.84 4.47 7.16
N ILE A 22 1.88 5.79 6.95
CA ILE A 22 2.41 6.74 7.93
C ILE A 22 1.61 6.66 9.24
N ARG A 23 0.28 6.67 9.16
CA ARG A 23 -0.58 6.57 10.34
C ARG A 23 -0.36 5.26 11.09
N ASP A 24 -0.32 4.15 10.38
CA ASP A 24 -0.06 2.82 10.93
C ASP A 24 1.28 2.74 11.67
N VAL A 25 2.35 3.35 11.13
CA VAL A 25 3.66 3.44 11.80
C VAL A 25 3.58 4.27 13.08
N LEU A 26 2.93 5.43 13.04
CA LEU A 26 2.80 6.32 14.19
C LEU A 26 1.98 5.69 15.32
N GLU A 27 0.92 4.96 14.97
CA GLU A 27 0.03 4.30 15.93
C GLU A 27 0.64 3.02 16.53
N ASN A 28 1.51 2.33 15.78
CA ASN A 28 2.11 1.06 16.19
C ASN A 28 3.58 1.19 16.63
N ASN A 29 3.92 2.27 17.33
CA ASN A 29 5.25 2.47 17.93
C ASN A 29 6.42 2.33 16.93
N GLY A 30 6.24 2.80 15.70
CA GLY A 30 7.24 2.74 14.65
C GLY A 30 7.21 1.47 13.79
N ILE A 31 6.31 0.53 14.05
CA ILE A 31 6.16 -0.72 13.29
C ILE A 31 5.00 -0.55 12.31
N SER A 32 5.13 -0.99 11.06
CA SER A 32 4.01 -0.98 10.11
C SER A 32 3.38 -2.36 9.95
N SER A 33 2.20 -2.57 10.54
CA SER A 33 1.40 -3.78 10.34
C SER A 33 0.88 -3.90 8.89
N ILE A 34 0.66 -2.77 8.22
CA ILE A 34 0.28 -2.71 6.81
C ILE A 34 1.41 -3.26 5.93
N LEU A 35 2.65 -2.84 6.18
CA LEU A 35 3.82 -3.34 5.45
C LEU A 35 3.98 -4.85 5.64
N GLU A 36 3.87 -5.35 6.88
CA GLU A 36 3.95 -6.78 7.18
C GLU A 36 2.90 -7.59 6.41
N ARG A 37 1.66 -7.09 6.37
CA ARG A 37 0.58 -7.69 5.59
C ARG A 37 0.92 -7.72 4.10
N ILE A 38 1.34 -6.59 3.51
CA ILE A 38 1.68 -6.51 2.08
C ILE A 38 2.78 -7.52 1.72
N LEU A 39 3.84 -7.61 2.53
CA LEU A 39 4.94 -8.55 2.31
C LEU A 39 4.47 -10.01 2.42
N SER A 40 3.64 -10.31 3.42
CA SER A 40 3.07 -11.64 3.63
C SER A 40 2.16 -12.07 2.48
N GLU A 41 1.30 -11.19 1.99
CA GLU A 41 0.43 -11.45 0.84
C GLU A 41 1.23 -11.61 -0.46
N LYS A 42 2.27 -10.79 -0.66
CA LYS A 42 3.15 -10.92 -1.82
C LYS A 42 3.87 -12.26 -1.84
N LYS A 43 4.38 -12.71 -0.68
CA LYS A 43 5.10 -13.99 -0.55
C LYS A 43 4.19 -15.20 -0.84
N ARG A 44 2.92 -15.15 -0.43
CA ARG A 44 1.96 -16.25 -0.63
C ARG A 44 1.27 -16.23 -2.00
N GLY A 45 1.55 -15.24 -2.84
CA GLY A 45 0.87 -15.07 -4.14
C GLY A 45 -0.54 -14.48 -4.02
N GLY A 46 -0.88 -13.83 -2.90
CA GLY A 46 -2.18 -13.18 -2.68
C GLY A 46 -2.34 -11.83 -3.38
N CYS A 47 -1.31 -11.35 -4.08
CA CYS A 47 -1.32 -10.07 -4.79
C CYS A 47 -1.47 -10.26 -6.30
N ASN A 48 -2.22 -9.36 -6.94
CA ASN A 48 -2.34 -9.26 -8.39
C ASN A 48 -1.61 -8.02 -8.96
N CYS A 49 -0.39 -7.74 -8.48
CA CYS A 49 0.34 -6.49 -8.81
C CYS A 49 0.52 -6.29 -10.32
N LYS A 50 0.72 -7.36 -11.09
CA LYS A 50 0.88 -7.30 -12.55
C LYS A 50 -0.32 -6.66 -13.27
N THR A 51 -1.52 -6.84 -12.72
CA THR A 51 -2.76 -6.29 -13.29
C THR A 51 -3.18 -5.01 -12.58
N ASN A 52 -3.07 -4.95 -11.25
CA ASN A 52 -3.65 -3.86 -10.47
C ASN A 52 -2.73 -2.64 -10.37
N HIS A 53 -1.39 -2.84 -10.41
CA HIS A 53 -0.45 -1.73 -10.29
C HIS A 53 -0.22 -1.09 -11.68
N PRO A 54 -0.22 0.25 -11.82
CA PRO A 54 -0.02 0.91 -13.13
C PRO A 54 1.31 0.56 -13.81
N GLN A 55 2.33 0.26 -13.02
CA GLN A 55 3.65 -0.19 -13.51
C GLN A 55 3.79 -1.73 -13.56
N GLY A 56 2.75 -2.47 -13.18
CA GLY A 56 2.73 -3.94 -13.17
C GLY A 56 3.69 -4.62 -12.19
N ARG A 57 4.16 -3.93 -11.14
CA ARG A 57 5.16 -4.43 -10.18
C ARG A 57 4.91 -3.92 -8.77
#